data_AF-A0A7C7J8C4-F1
#
_entry.id   AF-A0A7C7J8C4-F1
#
_cell.length_a   1.000
_cell.length_b   1.000
_cell.length_c   1.000
_cell.angle_alpha   90.00
_cell.angle_beta   90.00
_cell.angle_gamma   90.00
#
_symmetry.space_group_name_H-M   'P 1'
#
loop_
_entity.id
_entity.type
_entity.pdbx_description
1 polymer ?
#
loop_
_entity_poly.entity_id
_entity_poly.type
_entity_poly.pdbx_seq_one_letter_code
_entity_poly.pdbx_strand_id
1 'polypeptide(L)'
;MYPRLTLAIILLTSFCHINGAAVDSVKSYLWGLIQFSPEQEIEYEPGYWKDRILHRREFHEPVTFLPAEVRYGVFFYGGGTDDAVSSSWMRYEDAISGFDGGKIAARVGHQLDIDFVKTNLFYTLLRASWLDMQTGFNFRYSNIIVPGKIDVVSNWGNVNASWNPGDIRFSPRVLTFGLSHTAMLQWFEPWYIDMRYTYGLSTASFYMDKEDELLSSPSGLGPSMSISMGPRFIIDLGKKYGDEKGKKTRLRHNRFSFGLDLRYAYTKLNSINDPDDLTPIKKIHLQDFGIHFTFSVLYGGTLTSGDQGKEYYYRGDFVTAKDYFETFLDNYSNHANRKRAEKFLAVSKKKIPMQLYSEGIQYELKGMMDKAIDRYIAARLRADGEIKDLIQGKLDHIAILQIEKAELLSSQGKAEQAIKLMENIAHFSKEARDKIPYFEARQLMQKAEKALKFGFYSKSLDLLDQALLEDKSLNFEVSTLRYQVATHLVEMANKVSDHAELRSAIQMLVDASTMTGGLGEKNEKILDELLNKFKSDQEREMSGRIDQRMDDVRQRAITKKIIPPLTIGMTVPDIQSLLGHPKNIVE
;
A
#
# COMPACT_ATOMS: atom_id res chain seq x y z
N MET A 1 49.25 0.52 24.58
CA MET A 1 47.80 0.29 24.38
C MET A 1 47.36 -0.68 25.47
N TYR A 2 46.58 -0.20 26.45
CA TYR A 2 46.45 -0.83 27.77
C TYR A 2 45.63 -2.13 27.76
N PRO A 3 46.05 -3.19 28.49
CA PRO A 3 45.32 -4.46 28.61
C PRO A 3 43.92 -4.32 29.25
N ARG A 4 43.66 -3.21 29.94
CA ARG A 4 42.35 -2.85 30.51
C ARG A 4 41.34 -2.39 29.45
N LEU A 5 41.81 -1.85 28.32
CA LEU A 5 40.96 -1.47 27.18
C LEU A 5 40.44 -2.72 26.44
N THR A 6 41.28 -3.75 26.33
CA THR A 6 40.92 -5.06 25.78
C THR A 6 39.88 -5.76 26.66
N LEU A 7 40.00 -5.68 27.98
CA LEU A 7 39.03 -6.26 28.91
C LEU A 7 37.66 -5.57 28.84
N ALA A 8 37.63 -4.24 28.69
CA ALA A 8 36.40 -3.48 28.48
C ALA A 8 35.71 -3.84 27.14
N ILE A 9 36.50 -4.09 26.08
CA ILE A 9 35.99 -4.59 24.79
C ILE A 9 35.42 -6.02 24.95
N ILE A 10 36.06 -6.89 25.73
CA ILE A 10 35.61 -8.28 25.97
C ILE A 10 34.32 -8.33 26.84
N LEU A 11 34.17 -7.42 27.79
CA LEU A 11 32.95 -7.28 28.59
C LEU A 11 31.79 -6.68 27.78
N LEU A 12 32.07 -5.75 26.87
CA LEU A 12 31.10 -5.22 25.91
C LEU A 12 30.63 -6.31 24.92
N THR A 13 31.52 -7.24 24.53
CA THR A 13 31.14 -8.37 23.65
C THR A 13 30.38 -9.49 24.38
N SER A 14 30.54 -9.63 25.71
CA SER A 14 29.90 -10.71 26.47
C SER A 14 28.43 -10.41 26.85
N PHE A 15 28.02 -9.14 26.91
CA PHE A 15 26.62 -8.76 27.17
C PHE A 15 25.70 -8.86 25.92
N CYS A 16 26.23 -9.19 24.74
CA CYS A 16 25.47 -9.28 23.49
C CYS A 16 24.79 -10.65 23.26
N HIS A 17 24.83 -11.58 24.21
CA HIS A 17 24.23 -12.91 24.10
C HIS A 17 22.89 -13.04 24.86
N ILE A 18 21.89 -12.22 24.53
CA ILE A 18 20.50 -12.50 24.94
C ILE A 18 19.53 -12.10 23.82
N ASN A 19 19.29 -13.04 22.89
CA ASN A 19 17.95 -13.51 22.50
C ASN A 19 18.05 -14.41 21.26
N GLY A 20 17.60 -15.65 21.43
CA GLY A 20 17.33 -16.54 20.31
C GLY A 20 16.06 -16.12 19.58
N ALA A 21 16.13 -16.09 18.25
CA ALA A 21 14.98 -16.16 17.38
C ALA A 21 15.28 -17.22 16.30
N ALA A 22 14.28 -18.04 16.04
CA ALA A 22 14.34 -19.28 15.29
C ALA A 22 14.65 -19.08 13.79
N VAL A 23 15.07 -20.21 13.20
CA VAL A 23 15.43 -20.48 11.81
C VAL A 23 14.51 -19.81 10.80
N ASP A 24 14.93 -18.65 10.29
CA ASP A 24 14.80 -18.25 8.90
C ASP A 24 15.95 -17.31 8.56
N SER A 25 16.96 -17.85 7.86
CA SER A 25 18.33 -17.35 7.93
C SER A 25 18.58 -16.14 7.02
N VAL A 26 18.45 -14.93 7.58
CA VAL A 26 19.12 -13.73 7.08
C VAL A 26 20.57 -13.76 7.58
N LYS A 27 21.56 -13.97 6.70
CA LYS A 27 22.97 -13.77 7.07
C LYS A 27 23.24 -12.28 7.26
N SER A 28 23.16 -11.80 8.50
CA SER A 28 23.60 -10.45 8.85
C SER A 28 25.11 -10.40 8.96
N TYR A 29 25.76 -9.55 8.18
CA TYR A 29 27.12 -9.10 8.45
C TYR A 29 27.04 -7.71 9.10
N LEU A 30 27.91 -7.42 10.07
CA LEU A 30 27.81 -6.27 10.99
C LEU A 30 26.53 -6.25 11.85
N TRP A 31 26.42 -7.23 12.75
CA TRP A 31 25.59 -7.12 13.98
C TRP A 31 24.09 -6.81 13.77
N GLY A 32 23.48 -7.20 12.65
CA GLY A 32 22.08 -6.88 12.36
C GLY A 32 21.76 -5.39 12.19
N LEU A 33 22.78 -4.52 12.17
CA LEU A 33 22.64 -3.06 11.95
C LEU A 33 22.17 -2.75 10.52
N ILE A 34 22.47 -3.66 9.59
CA ILE A 34 22.00 -3.63 8.23
C ILE A 34 21.35 -4.99 7.91
N GLN A 35 20.03 -4.99 7.76
CA GLN A 35 19.26 -6.15 7.33
C GLN A 35 19.16 -6.10 5.80
N PHE A 36 19.72 -7.11 5.13
CA PHE A 36 19.39 -7.43 3.74
C PHE A 36 18.54 -8.68 3.77
N SER A 37 17.30 -8.61 3.31
CA SER A 37 16.54 -9.83 3.00
C SER A 37 17.26 -10.58 1.88
N PRO A 38 17.61 -11.86 2.07
CA PRO A 38 17.92 -12.72 0.94
C PRO A 38 16.63 -13.47 0.57
N GLU A 39 16.09 -13.16 -0.61
CA GLU A 39 15.50 -14.12 -1.57
C GLU A 39 14.87 -13.31 -2.71
N GLN A 40 15.34 -13.60 -3.93
CA GLN A 40 15.33 -12.78 -5.16
C GLN A 40 16.35 -11.62 -5.14
N GLU A 41 17.20 -11.56 -6.18
CA GLU A 41 17.97 -10.35 -6.50
C GLU A 41 16.97 -9.24 -6.84
N ILE A 42 16.49 -8.53 -5.81
CA ILE A 42 15.70 -7.32 -6.00
C ILE A 42 16.65 -6.30 -6.62
N GLU A 43 16.46 -6.01 -7.90
CA GLU A 43 17.14 -4.90 -8.55
C GLU A 43 16.67 -3.59 -7.91
N TYR A 44 17.57 -2.96 -7.16
CA TYR A 44 17.28 -1.68 -6.54
C TYR A 44 17.53 -0.53 -7.51
N GLU A 45 16.73 0.52 -7.37
CA GLU A 45 16.95 1.76 -8.11
C GLU A 45 18.32 2.38 -7.79
N PRO A 46 18.98 3.04 -8.77
CA PRO A 46 20.28 3.65 -8.57
C PRO A 46 20.28 4.62 -7.39
N GLY A 47 21.34 4.52 -6.58
CA GLY A 47 21.50 5.34 -5.37
C GLY A 47 20.89 4.74 -4.10
N TYR A 48 20.27 3.55 -4.15
CA TYR A 48 19.76 2.85 -2.96
C TYR A 48 20.80 2.74 -1.84
N TRP A 49 22.02 2.29 -2.17
CA TRP A 49 23.09 2.14 -1.19
C TRP A 49 23.52 3.45 -0.54
N LYS A 50 23.60 4.51 -1.33
CA LYS A 50 23.90 5.86 -0.84
C LYS A 50 22.79 6.36 0.09
N ASP A 51 21.53 6.09 -0.26
CA ASP A 51 20.37 6.45 0.57
C ASP A 51 20.36 5.70 1.91
N ARG A 52 20.57 4.39 1.89
CA ARG A 52 20.60 3.54 3.09
C ARG A 52 21.67 3.96 4.09
N ILE A 53 22.77 4.52 3.61
CA ILE A 53 23.87 4.98 4.46
C ILE A 53 23.66 6.43 4.90
N LEU A 54 23.23 7.35 4.03
CA LEU A 54 23.27 8.79 4.32
C LEU A 54 21.91 9.42 4.62
N HIS A 55 20.82 8.84 4.13
CA HIS A 55 19.50 9.47 4.13
C HIS A 55 18.41 8.52 4.63
N ARG A 56 18.73 7.43 5.31
CA ARG A 56 17.75 6.40 5.72
C ARG A 56 16.53 6.96 6.47
N ARG A 57 16.71 8.05 7.22
CA ARG A 57 15.69 8.75 7.99
C ARG A 57 15.45 10.15 7.45
N GLU A 58 15.31 10.31 6.13
CA GLU A 58 15.15 11.64 5.51
C GLU A 58 13.80 12.28 5.83
N PHE A 59 12.76 11.48 6.06
CA PHE A 59 11.39 11.97 6.24
C PHE A 59 10.85 11.75 7.65
N HIS A 60 11.69 11.33 8.61
CA HIS A 60 11.26 10.98 9.95
C HIS A 60 10.72 12.20 10.72
N GLU A 61 9.82 11.96 11.67
CA GLU A 61 9.38 12.98 12.61
C GLU A 61 10.52 13.33 13.58
N PRO A 62 10.76 14.61 13.91
CA PRO A 62 11.73 14.99 14.92
C PRO A 62 11.32 14.47 16.31
N VAL A 63 12.27 14.27 17.22
CA VAL A 63 11.92 14.09 18.63
C VAL A 63 11.51 15.44 19.20
N THR A 64 10.23 15.61 19.52
CA THR A 64 9.65 16.91 19.90
C THR A 64 9.79 17.20 21.39
N PHE A 65 9.67 16.17 22.22
CA PHE A 65 9.59 16.30 23.67
C PHE A 65 10.20 15.08 24.37
N LEU A 66 10.90 15.33 25.46
CA LEU A 66 11.44 14.33 26.36
C LEU A 66 11.04 14.74 27.80
N PRO A 67 10.06 14.07 28.42
CA PRO A 67 9.56 14.45 29.74
C PRO A 67 10.58 14.20 30.84
N ALA A 68 11.29 13.07 30.77
CA ALA A 68 12.26 12.64 31.77
C ALA A 68 13.38 11.81 31.12
N GLU A 69 14.61 12.08 31.56
CA GLU A 69 15.78 11.25 31.31
C GLU A 69 16.59 11.15 32.59
N VAL A 70 16.90 9.91 32.99
CA VAL A 70 17.59 9.59 34.23
C VAL A 70 18.93 8.98 33.86
N ARG A 71 20.00 9.50 34.43
CA ARG A 71 21.36 8.96 34.32
C ARG A 71 21.87 8.62 35.72
N TYR A 72 22.29 7.39 35.91
CA TYR A 72 22.91 6.94 37.15
C TYR A 72 24.25 6.30 36.85
N GLY A 73 25.29 6.70 37.57
CA GLY A 73 26.64 6.26 37.24
C GLY A 73 27.60 6.33 38.40
N VAL A 74 28.79 5.79 38.13
CA VAL A 74 29.96 5.91 38.99
C VAL A 74 30.94 6.88 38.35
N PHE A 75 31.63 7.64 39.17
CA PHE A 75 32.65 8.57 38.73
C PHE A 75 33.86 8.49 39.65
N PHE A 76 34.97 9.07 39.21
CA PHE A 76 36.12 9.34 40.05
C PHE A 76 36.46 10.82 40.00
N TYR A 77 36.79 11.41 41.15
CA TYR A 77 37.37 12.74 41.22
C TYR A 77 38.86 12.71 40.84
N GLY A 78 39.32 13.71 40.10
CA GLY A 78 40.74 13.94 39.83
C GLY A 78 41.47 14.62 41.00
N GLY A 79 42.79 14.40 41.08
CA GLY A 79 43.73 14.90 42.12
C GLY A 79 44.60 13.75 42.67
N GLY A 80 45.85 14.00 43.11
CA GLY A 80 46.74 13.00 43.77
C GLY A 80 48.17 12.86 43.22
N THR A 81 49.04 12.12 43.94
CA THR A 81 50.48 11.96 43.66
C THR A 81 50.83 10.98 42.54
N ASP A 82 49.94 10.06 42.18
CA ASP A 82 50.12 9.14 41.05
C ASP A 82 49.00 9.34 40.02
N ASP A 83 49.40 9.56 38.77
CA ASP A 83 48.58 9.80 37.57
C ASP A 83 47.91 11.19 37.42
N ALA A 84 48.76 12.19 37.15
CA ALA A 84 48.52 13.33 36.26
C ALA A 84 47.15 14.05 36.29
N VAL A 85 46.73 14.57 37.45
CA VAL A 85 45.72 15.65 37.54
C VAL A 85 46.22 16.73 38.51
N SER A 86 46.06 18.01 38.15
CA SER A 86 46.77 19.16 38.74
C SER A 86 46.61 19.32 40.27
N SER A 87 47.66 19.80 40.93
CA SER A 87 47.73 20.24 42.34
C SER A 87 46.80 21.40 42.73
N SER A 88 45.89 21.83 41.86
CA SER A 88 45.07 23.06 42.01
C SER A 88 43.58 22.83 42.31
N TRP A 89 43.23 21.60 42.74
CA TRP A 89 41.85 21.18 43.01
C TRP A 89 41.26 21.82 44.30
N MET A 90 42.09 22.32 45.20
CA MET A 90 41.68 23.11 46.36
C MET A 90 42.61 24.31 46.52
N ARG A 91 42.06 25.43 47.00
CA ARG A 91 42.83 26.61 47.40
C ARG A 91 42.64 26.85 48.88
N TYR A 92 43.75 27.02 49.58
CA TYR A 92 43.84 27.22 51.02
C TYR A 92 44.18 28.67 51.32
N GLU A 93 44.09 29.06 52.60
CA GLU A 93 44.77 30.26 53.09
C GLU A 93 46.30 30.15 52.91
N ASP A 94 46.95 31.31 52.75
CA ASP A 94 48.38 31.38 52.44
C ASP A 94 49.22 30.69 53.54
N ALA A 95 50.23 29.92 53.13
CA ALA A 95 51.20 29.21 53.99
C ALA A 95 50.74 27.94 54.74
N ILE A 96 49.78 27.17 54.19
CA ILE A 96 49.28 25.91 54.79
C ILE A 96 49.51 24.69 53.89
N SER A 97 49.74 23.51 54.48
CA SER A 97 49.84 22.24 53.75
C SER A 97 48.48 21.84 53.14
N GLY A 98 48.44 21.63 51.82
CA GLY A 98 47.22 21.21 51.14
C GLY A 98 46.90 19.72 51.31
N PHE A 99 45.61 19.39 51.38
CA PHE A 99 45.09 18.04 51.23
C PHE A 99 45.08 17.62 49.74
N ASP A 100 45.50 16.39 49.45
CA ASP A 100 45.66 15.87 48.10
C ASP A 100 44.48 15.00 47.61
N GLY A 101 43.46 14.81 48.45
CA GLY A 101 42.27 14.03 48.12
C GLY A 101 42.38 12.55 48.50
N GLY A 102 43.44 12.13 49.20
CA GLY A 102 43.57 10.79 49.78
C GLY A 102 43.83 9.68 48.76
N LYS A 103 43.49 8.43 49.10
CA LYS A 103 43.65 7.28 48.18
C LYS A 103 42.60 7.32 47.07
N ILE A 104 42.84 6.63 45.95
CA ILE A 104 41.87 6.50 44.83
C ILE A 104 40.50 6.03 45.32
N ALA A 105 40.42 5.09 46.26
CA ALA A 105 39.16 4.63 46.83
C ALA A 105 38.32 5.76 47.46
N ALA A 106 38.98 6.78 48.01
CA ALA A 106 38.37 7.98 48.57
C ALA A 106 37.92 9.02 47.54
N ARG A 107 38.11 8.73 46.26
CA ARG A 107 37.75 9.60 45.15
C ARG A 107 36.67 9.00 44.26
N VAL A 108 36.27 7.75 44.49
CA VAL A 108 35.21 7.09 43.73
C VAL A 108 33.85 7.43 44.33
N GLY A 109 32.96 7.94 43.47
CA GLY A 109 31.62 8.36 43.84
C GLY A 109 30.55 7.78 42.95
N HIS A 110 29.31 8.07 43.32
CA HIS A 110 28.12 7.75 42.54
C HIS A 110 27.33 9.04 42.27
N GLN A 111 26.66 9.08 41.13
CA GLN A 111 25.91 10.24 40.71
C GLN A 111 24.55 9.87 40.14
N LEU A 112 23.53 10.65 40.51
CA LEU A 112 22.22 10.70 39.90
C LEU A 112 22.06 12.02 39.16
N ASP A 113 21.64 11.96 37.91
CA ASP A 113 21.42 13.11 37.04
C ASP A 113 20.03 12.94 36.38
N ILE A 114 19.14 13.91 36.55
CA ILE A 114 17.77 13.87 36.04
C ILE A 114 17.54 15.10 35.19
N ASP A 115 17.22 14.89 33.93
CA ASP A 115 16.67 15.92 33.07
C ASP A 115 15.16 15.79 32.97
N PHE A 116 14.47 16.94 32.96
CA PHE A 116 13.04 16.99 32.79
C PHE A 116 12.60 18.14 31.88
N VAL A 117 11.46 17.95 31.22
CA VAL A 117 10.84 18.95 30.32
C VAL A 117 11.82 19.44 29.25
N LYS A 118 12.45 18.50 28.55
CA LYS A 118 13.31 18.80 27.40
C LYS A 118 12.45 19.03 26.15
N THR A 119 12.65 20.17 25.49
CA THR A 119 11.95 20.55 24.26
C THR A 119 12.92 20.76 23.12
N ASN A 120 12.54 20.39 21.90
CA ASN A 120 13.40 20.50 20.73
C ASN A 120 13.40 21.92 20.14
N LEU A 121 14.28 22.78 20.69
CA LEU A 121 14.39 24.18 20.25
C LEU A 121 14.80 24.28 18.78
N PHE A 122 15.65 23.37 18.29
CA PHE A 122 16.13 23.41 16.91
C PHE A 122 15.00 23.17 15.90
N TYR A 123 14.12 22.21 16.18
CA TYR A 123 12.92 22.02 15.39
C TYR A 123 11.97 23.22 15.50
N THR A 124 11.79 23.79 16.69
CA THR A 124 10.95 24.98 16.88
C THR A 124 11.44 26.19 16.07
N LEU A 125 12.77 26.40 16.00
CA LEU A 125 13.39 27.56 15.34
C LEU A 125 13.60 27.36 13.83
N LEU A 126 14.19 26.23 13.44
CA LEU A 126 14.66 25.98 12.07
C LEU A 126 13.84 24.94 11.32
N ARG A 127 12.90 24.26 12.00
CA ARG A 127 12.05 23.19 11.44
C ARG A 127 12.84 22.01 10.84
N ALA A 128 14.12 21.90 11.16
CA ALA A 128 14.97 20.81 10.71
C ALA A 128 14.75 19.56 11.57
N SER A 129 14.68 18.39 10.94
CA SER A 129 14.46 17.10 11.60
C SER A 129 15.67 16.17 11.60
N TRP A 130 16.75 16.49 10.89
CA TRP A 130 17.93 15.60 10.77
C TRP A 130 18.85 15.56 12.01
N LEU A 131 18.71 16.55 12.90
CA LEU A 131 19.44 16.66 14.17
C LEU A 131 18.49 17.22 15.20
N ASP A 132 18.25 16.46 16.27
CA ASP A 132 17.37 16.89 17.34
C ASP A 132 18.20 17.60 18.42
N MET A 133 17.94 18.88 18.68
CA MET A 133 18.60 19.58 19.79
C MET A 133 17.57 19.96 20.85
N GLN A 134 17.73 19.36 22.02
CA GLN A 134 16.78 19.47 23.11
C GLN A 134 17.36 20.28 24.25
N THR A 135 16.57 21.23 24.77
CA THR A 135 16.93 22.00 25.96
C THR A 135 15.90 21.76 27.05
N GLY A 136 16.36 21.53 28.27
CA GLY A 136 15.50 21.30 29.42
C GLY A 136 16.16 21.69 30.73
N PHE A 137 15.50 21.35 31.83
CA PHE A 137 16.02 21.57 33.18
C PHE A 137 16.77 20.35 33.67
N ASN A 138 17.74 20.60 34.53
CA ASN A 138 18.61 19.58 35.09
C ASN A 138 18.69 19.64 36.61
N PHE A 139 18.58 18.47 37.22
CA PHE A 139 18.90 18.21 38.61
C PHE A 139 20.01 17.16 38.69
N ARG A 140 21.04 17.41 39.51
CA ARG A 140 22.13 16.46 39.73
C ARG A 140 22.49 16.37 41.19
N TYR A 141 22.77 15.14 41.62
CA TYR A 141 23.25 14.80 42.93
C TYR A 141 24.47 13.88 42.82
N SER A 142 25.57 14.21 43.46
CA SER A 142 26.75 13.35 43.56
C SER A 142 27.28 13.22 44.98
N ASN A 143 27.85 12.06 45.29
CA ASN A 143 28.48 11.77 46.57
C ASN A 143 29.60 10.72 46.41
N ILE A 144 30.58 10.75 47.32
CA ILE A 144 31.66 9.74 47.40
C ILE A 144 31.13 8.47 48.09
N ILE A 145 31.59 7.29 47.64
CA ILE A 145 31.16 6.00 48.20
C ILE A 145 31.89 5.71 49.52
N VAL A 146 33.21 5.90 49.53
CA VAL A 146 34.06 5.62 50.71
C VAL A 146 34.88 6.87 51.04
N PRO A 147 34.39 7.79 51.89
CA PRO A 147 35.11 9.02 52.23
C PRO A 147 36.50 8.76 52.84
N GLY A 148 37.49 9.55 52.43
CA GLY A 148 38.86 9.48 52.97
C GLY A 148 39.05 10.39 54.17
N LYS A 149 39.85 9.95 55.15
CA LYS A 149 40.30 10.83 56.24
C LYS A 149 41.16 11.97 55.69
N ILE A 150 41.03 13.16 56.29
CA ILE A 150 41.90 14.29 56.01
C ILE A 150 43.08 14.19 56.97
N ASP A 151 44.25 13.83 56.46
CA ASP A 151 45.46 13.53 57.23
C ASP A 151 46.29 14.77 57.60
N VAL A 152 45.97 15.93 57.01
CA VAL A 152 46.66 17.21 57.24
C VAL A 152 46.00 18.11 58.30
N VAL A 153 44.91 17.65 58.94
CA VAL A 153 44.12 18.44 59.90
C VAL A 153 44.95 18.89 61.11
N SER A 154 45.91 18.09 61.56
CA SER A 154 46.83 18.48 62.64
C SER A 154 47.71 19.66 62.25
N ASN A 155 48.14 19.74 60.99
CA ASN A 155 48.96 20.83 60.48
C ASN A 155 48.14 22.12 60.38
N TRP A 156 46.86 22.01 60.02
CA TRP A 156 45.92 23.13 60.00
C TRP A 156 45.69 23.66 61.43
N GLY A 157 45.50 22.75 62.39
CA GLY A 157 45.35 23.05 63.82
C GLY A 157 46.49 23.84 64.46
N ASN A 158 47.72 23.64 63.98
CA ASN A 158 48.89 24.38 64.47
C ASN A 158 48.87 25.86 64.05
N VAL A 159 48.12 26.21 63.00
CA VAL A 159 47.94 27.60 62.53
C VAL A 159 46.71 28.23 63.17
N ASN A 160 45.58 27.51 63.16
CA ASN A 160 44.36 27.91 63.85
C ASN A 160 43.71 26.69 64.51
N ALA A 161 43.50 26.76 65.83
CA ALA A 161 43.01 25.63 66.62
C ALA A 161 41.63 25.13 66.16
N SER A 162 40.77 26.02 65.62
CA SER A 162 39.44 25.64 65.10
C SER A 162 39.51 24.77 63.84
N TRP A 163 40.61 24.83 63.08
CA TRP A 163 40.83 23.98 61.90
C TRP A 163 41.27 22.54 62.23
N ASN A 164 41.31 22.17 63.51
CA ASN A 164 41.47 20.79 63.96
C ASN A 164 40.23 20.27 64.68
N PRO A 165 39.14 19.97 63.94
CA PRO A 165 37.93 19.37 64.50
C PRO A 165 38.08 17.88 64.87
N GLY A 166 39.28 17.30 64.73
CA GLY A 166 39.56 15.90 65.03
C GLY A 166 39.42 14.98 63.80
N ASP A 167 38.84 13.79 64.00
CA ASP A 167 38.67 12.76 62.97
C ASP A 167 37.57 13.15 61.96
N ILE A 168 37.92 13.98 60.97
CA ILE A 168 37.04 14.36 59.86
C ILE A 168 37.43 13.66 58.54
N ARG A 169 36.42 13.36 57.72
CA ARG A 169 36.57 12.76 56.39
C ARG A 169 36.08 13.73 55.32
N PHE A 170 36.76 13.72 54.17
CA PHE A 170 36.35 14.48 53.00
C PHE A 170 35.31 13.69 52.19
N SER A 171 34.07 14.19 52.19
CA SER A 171 32.92 13.63 51.48
C SER A 171 32.08 14.74 50.83
N PRO A 172 32.55 15.32 49.71
CA PRO A 172 31.77 16.29 48.94
C PRO A 172 30.47 15.66 48.46
N ARG A 173 29.37 16.12 49.04
CA ARG A 173 28.01 15.90 48.57
C ARG A 173 27.57 17.12 47.80
N VAL A 174 27.47 16.98 46.48
CA VAL A 174 27.17 18.11 45.59
C VAL A 174 25.75 17.98 45.06
N LEU A 175 25.00 19.07 45.15
CA LEU A 175 23.68 19.24 44.57
C LEU A 175 23.75 20.34 43.52
N THR A 176 23.29 20.05 42.30
CA THR A 176 23.33 21.01 41.19
C THR A 176 21.95 21.15 40.58
N PHE A 177 21.54 22.40 40.33
CA PHE A 177 20.38 22.73 39.51
C PHE A 177 20.82 23.56 38.32
N GLY A 178 20.29 23.28 37.13
CA GLY A 178 20.72 23.98 35.93
C GLY A 178 19.91 23.69 34.69
N LEU A 179 20.51 24.00 33.55
CA LEU A 179 19.98 23.73 32.22
C LEU A 179 20.80 22.63 31.56
N SER A 180 20.11 21.76 30.83
CA SER A 180 20.72 20.77 29.95
C SER A 180 20.40 21.07 28.50
N HIS A 181 21.39 20.86 27.64
CA HIS A 181 21.26 20.93 26.20
C HIS A 181 21.81 19.63 25.59
N THR A 182 21.02 18.94 24.80
CA THR A 182 21.36 17.62 24.23
C THR A 182 21.21 17.66 22.72
N ALA A 183 22.28 17.39 21.98
CA ALA A 183 22.25 17.13 20.56
C ALA A 183 22.15 15.61 20.34
N MET A 184 21.10 15.18 19.65
CA MET A 184 20.79 13.78 19.36
C MET A 184 20.90 13.54 17.86
N LEU A 185 21.78 12.60 17.50
CA LEU A 185 22.03 12.19 16.13
C LEU A 185 21.57 10.75 15.92
N GLN A 186 20.47 10.58 15.19
CA GLN A 186 19.90 9.27 14.89
C GLN A 186 20.06 8.91 13.42
N TRP A 187 21.07 8.11 13.12
CA TRP A 187 21.35 7.64 11.76
C TRP A 187 20.51 6.41 11.36
N PHE A 188 20.17 5.56 12.34
CA PHE A 188 19.46 4.30 12.14
C PHE A 188 18.29 4.16 13.12
N GLU A 189 17.36 3.23 12.83
CA GLU A 189 16.19 2.99 13.69
C GLU A 189 16.49 2.55 15.12
N PRO A 190 17.40 1.56 15.36
CA PRO A 190 17.48 0.95 16.68
C PRO A 190 18.32 1.75 17.68
N TRP A 191 19.08 2.76 17.24
CA TRP A 191 19.98 3.50 18.11
C TRP A 191 20.29 4.91 17.61
N TYR A 192 20.72 5.76 18.55
CA TYR A 192 21.22 7.11 18.30
C TYR A 192 22.44 7.39 19.18
N ILE A 193 23.21 8.43 18.85
CA ILE A 193 24.24 8.98 19.74
C ILE A 193 23.72 10.32 20.25
N ASP A 194 23.90 10.58 21.54
CA ASP A 194 23.68 11.91 22.09
C ASP A 194 24.99 12.54 22.58
N MET A 195 25.03 13.85 22.48
CA MET A 195 26.03 14.70 23.12
C MET A 195 25.29 15.71 23.96
N ARG A 196 25.53 15.70 25.27
CA ARG A 196 24.84 16.53 26.24
C ARG A 196 25.82 17.45 26.94
N TYR A 197 25.39 18.70 27.09
CA TYR A 197 26.04 19.73 27.89
C TYR A 197 25.09 20.17 28.99
N THR A 198 25.62 20.38 30.19
CA THR A 198 24.85 20.96 31.31
C THR A 198 25.60 22.11 31.92
N TYR A 199 24.90 23.16 32.31
CA TYR A 199 25.45 24.26 33.09
C TYR A 199 24.46 24.66 34.19
N GLY A 200 24.96 24.87 35.40
CA GLY A 200 24.11 25.16 36.54
C GLY A 200 24.87 25.70 37.75
N LEU A 201 24.11 25.92 38.81
CA LEU A 201 24.61 26.33 40.11
C LEU A 201 24.62 25.12 41.05
N SER A 202 25.73 24.95 41.76
CA SER A 202 25.95 23.87 42.71
C SER A 202 26.10 24.39 44.11
N THR A 203 25.49 23.67 45.05
CA THR A 203 25.79 23.74 46.47
C THR A 203 26.43 22.43 46.91
N ALA A 204 27.33 22.47 47.87
CA ALA A 204 27.94 21.26 48.41
C ALA A 204 28.28 21.37 49.90
N SER A 205 28.19 20.25 50.59
CA SER A 205 28.80 20.04 51.92
C SER A 205 29.93 19.04 51.76
N PHE A 206 31.05 19.21 52.46
CA PHE A 206 32.26 18.43 52.14
C PHE A 206 32.85 17.62 53.28
N TYR A 207 32.34 17.74 54.50
CA TYR A 207 32.87 17.00 55.66
C TYR A 207 31.87 16.02 56.23
N MET A 208 32.41 14.87 56.63
CA MET A 208 31.76 13.90 57.50
C MET A 208 32.55 13.77 58.79
N ASP A 209 31.85 13.60 59.90
CA ASP A 209 32.45 13.40 61.21
C ASP A 209 32.83 11.94 61.48
N LYS A 210 33.22 11.64 62.72
CA LYS A 210 33.61 10.30 63.18
C LYS A 210 32.45 9.30 63.20
N GLU A 211 31.20 9.78 63.28
CA GLU A 211 29.96 8.99 63.34
C GLU A 211 29.38 8.76 61.94
N ASP A 212 30.12 9.18 60.90
CA ASP A 212 29.70 9.16 59.50
C ASP A 212 28.44 10.02 59.25
N GLU A 213 28.25 11.09 60.04
CA GLU A 213 27.25 12.11 59.80
C GLU A 213 27.81 13.25 58.92
N LEU A 214 27.02 13.69 57.93
CA LEU A 214 27.40 14.81 57.07
C LEU A 214 27.21 16.13 57.82
N LEU A 215 28.27 16.92 57.88
CA LEU A 215 28.22 18.24 58.48
C LEU A 215 27.50 19.24 57.55
N SER A 216 26.62 20.05 58.12
CA SER A 216 25.91 21.13 57.42
C SER A 216 26.81 22.32 57.09
N SER A 217 27.90 22.48 57.85
CA SER A 217 28.96 23.46 57.64
C SER A 217 30.34 22.76 57.80
N PRO A 218 31.36 23.10 57.00
CA PRO A 218 31.38 24.11 55.94
C PRO A 218 30.62 23.67 54.67
N SER A 219 30.02 24.64 53.99
CA SER A 219 29.31 24.45 52.72
C SER A 219 29.86 25.36 51.63
N GLY A 220 29.62 25.03 50.38
CA GLY A 220 30.22 25.71 49.23
C GLY A 220 29.22 25.95 48.13
N LEU A 221 29.33 27.10 47.46
CA LEU A 221 28.50 27.50 46.34
C LEU A 221 29.35 27.85 45.12
N GLY A 222 28.89 27.45 43.94
CA GLY A 222 29.39 27.99 42.69
C GLY A 222 28.97 27.21 41.44
N PRO A 223 29.50 27.55 40.26
CA PRO A 223 29.04 26.97 39.01
C PRO A 223 29.51 25.53 38.80
N SER A 224 28.67 24.74 38.14
CA SER A 224 28.98 23.38 37.67
C SER A 224 28.67 23.25 36.19
N MET A 225 29.56 22.56 35.48
CA MET A 225 29.32 22.13 34.10
C MET A 225 29.53 20.63 33.94
N SER A 226 28.92 20.04 32.91
CA SER A 226 29.34 18.72 32.43
C SER A 226 29.10 18.54 30.95
N ILE A 227 29.88 17.65 30.36
CA ILE A 227 29.71 17.13 29.01
C ILE A 227 29.60 15.61 29.13
N SER A 228 28.60 15.03 28.47
CA SER A 228 28.43 13.59 28.38
C SER A 228 28.10 13.17 26.96
N MET A 229 28.62 12.03 26.54
CA MET A 229 28.37 11.47 25.22
C MET A 229 28.21 9.96 25.31
N GLY A 230 27.25 9.42 24.58
CA GLY A 230 27.03 7.98 24.59
C GLY A 230 26.09 7.47 23.51
N PRO A 231 26.20 6.19 23.14
CA PRO A 231 25.17 5.52 22.36
C PRO A 231 23.90 5.30 23.21
N ARG A 232 22.76 5.25 22.53
CA ARG A 232 21.43 4.97 23.07
C ARG A 232 20.73 3.97 22.17
N PHE A 233 20.16 2.94 22.76
CA PHE A 233 19.35 1.94 22.09
C PHE A 233 17.88 2.21 22.38
N ILE A 234 17.09 2.23 21.32
CA ILE A 234 15.66 2.52 21.39
C ILE A 234 14.92 1.19 21.60
N ILE A 235 14.13 1.14 22.66
CA ILE A 235 13.17 0.08 22.92
C ILE A 235 11.82 0.59 22.38
N ASP A 236 11.43 0.04 21.24
CA ASP A 236 10.12 0.31 20.65
C ASP A 236 9.18 -0.86 20.99
N LEU A 237 8.25 -0.62 21.92
CA LEU A 237 7.24 -1.60 22.37
C LEU A 237 5.94 -1.54 21.55
N GLY A 238 5.88 -0.68 20.52
CA GLY A 238 4.70 -0.43 19.69
C GLY A 238 4.96 -0.69 18.21
N LYS A 239 3.89 -0.91 17.43
CA LYS A 239 3.94 -1.29 16.01
C LYS A 239 4.95 -0.45 15.22
N LYS A 240 5.79 -1.15 14.46
CA LYS A 240 6.65 -0.56 13.43
C LYS A 240 5.76 0.37 12.58
N TYR A 241 6.22 1.60 12.39
CA TYR A 241 5.72 2.61 11.46
C TYR A 241 4.62 3.54 11.98
N GLY A 242 4.94 4.85 11.96
CA GLY A 242 3.96 5.92 12.00
C GLY A 242 3.12 5.94 10.73
N ASP A 243 1.90 6.45 10.84
CA ASP A 243 0.92 6.68 9.76
C ASP A 243 0.74 5.48 8.80
N GLU A 244 0.17 4.36 9.28
CA GLU A 244 -0.28 3.27 8.40
C GLU A 244 -1.21 3.81 7.29
N LYS A 245 -1.06 3.30 6.05
CA LYS A 245 -1.85 3.68 4.87
C LYS A 245 -3.31 4.00 5.23
N GLY A 246 -3.70 5.26 5.04
CA GLY A 246 -5.09 5.69 5.14
C GLY A 246 -5.68 5.81 6.55
N LYS A 247 -4.89 5.72 7.64
CA LYS A 247 -5.40 5.92 9.00
C LYS A 247 -4.66 7.04 9.74
N LYS A 248 -5.33 8.19 9.85
CA LYS A 248 -5.03 9.24 10.85
C LYS A 248 -5.32 8.72 12.25
N THR A 249 -4.49 7.84 12.79
CA THR A 249 -4.51 7.53 14.22
C THR A 249 -3.20 7.99 14.83
N ARG A 250 -3.18 9.28 15.20
CA ARG A 250 -2.14 9.93 16.02
C ARG A 250 -2.18 9.40 17.45
N LEU A 251 -1.94 8.11 17.65
CA LEU A 251 -1.45 7.68 18.95
C LEU A 251 0.05 7.99 18.93
N ARG A 252 0.41 9.13 19.50
CA ARG A 252 1.81 9.44 19.81
C ARG A 252 2.26 8.38 20.81
N HIS A 253 3.03 7.41 20.35
CA HIS A 253 3.54 6.35 21.22
C HIS A 253 4.79 6.84 21.95
N ASN A 254 4.87 6.52 23.24
CA ASN A 254 6.07 6.76 24.03
C ASN A 254 7.16 5.80 23.53
N ARG A 255 8.31 6.34 23.15
CA ARG A 255 9.50 5.53 22.86
C ARG A 255 10.39 5.56 24.08
N PHE A 256 11.01 4.43 24.39
CA PHE A 256 11.96 4.35 25.48
C PHE A 256 13.35 4.16 24.91
N SER A 257 14.36 4.68 25.59
CA SER A 257 15.73 4.34 25.25
C SER A 257 16.57 4.09 26.48
N PHE A 258 17.62 3.30 26.31
CA PHE A 258 18.64 3.09 27.32
C PHE A 258 20.03 3.20 26.71
N GLY A 259 21.04 3.49 27.51
CA GLY A 259 22.41 3.49 27.00
C GLY A 259 23.45 3.78 28.06
N LEU A 260 24.65 4.06 27.58
CA LEU A 260 25.83 4.25 28.41
C LEU A 260 26.55 5.53 27.99
N ASP A 261 26.91 6.36 28.96
CA ASP A 261 27.61 7.62 28.75
C ASP A 261 29.00 7.62 29.35
N LEU A 262 29.93 8.20 28.60
CA LEU A 262 31.13 8.77 29.17
C LEU A 262 30.83 10.22 29.53
N ARG A 263 31.12 10.59 30.78
CA ARG A 263 30.86 11.93 31.29
C ARG A 263 32.12 12.52 31.89
N TYR A 264 32.33 13.79 31.57
CA TYR A 264 33.29 14.66 32.24
C TYR A 264 32.54 15.84 32.85
N ALA A 265 32.79 16.14 34.11
CA ALA A 265 32.18 17.27 34.77
C ALA A 265 33.18 18.03 35.64
N TYR A 266 32.83 19.27 35.91
CA TYR A 266 33.64 20.13 36.73
C TYR A 266 32.77 21.11 37.52
N THR A 267 32.99 21.17 38.82
CA THR A 267 32.31 22.05 39.77
C THR A 267 33.31 22.96 40.44
N LYS A 268 33.07 24.29 40.37
CA LYS A 268 33.88 25.30 41.06
C LYS A 268 33.08 25.87 42.23
N LEU A 269 33.45 25.49 43.44
CA LEU A 269 32.92 26.06 44.67
C LEU A 269 33.82 27.24 45.05
N ASN A 270 33.41 28.44 44.65
CA ASN A 270 34.22 29.66 44.79
C ASN A 270 33.92 30.44 46.07
N SER A 271 32.76 30.19 46.68
CA SER A 271 32.33 30.78 47.94
C SER A 271 32.11 29.66 48.92
N ILE A 272 32.88 29.66 50.01
CA ILE A 272 32.77 28.71 51.11
C ILE A 272 32.14 29.46 52.29
N ASN A 273 31.08 28.89 52.84
CA ASN A 273 30.39 29.37 54.03
C ASN A 273 30.79 28.47 55.21
N ASP A 274 31.63 29.03 56.07
CA ASP A 274 32.23 28.35 57.23
C ASP A 274 32.10 29.27 58.47
N PRO A 275 30.88 29.42 59.05
CA PRO A 275 30.64 30.24 60.23
C PRO A 275 31.44 29.83 61.46
N ASP A 276 31.78 28.55 61.58
CA ASP A 276 32.51 27.98 62.71
C ASP A 276 34.03 27.95 62.47
N ASP A 277 34.49 28.48 61.33
CA ASP A 277 35.90 28.54 60.90
C ASP A 277 36.60 27.19 61.11
N LEU A 278 36.02 26.12 60.56
CA LEU A 278 36.49 24.73 60.68
C LEU A 278 37.48 24.34 59.59
N THR A 279 37.70 25.16 58.56
CA THR A 279 38.62 24.83 57.46
C THR A 279 39.41 26.00 56.88
N PRO A 280 40.69 25.80 56.53
CA PRO A 280 41.46 26.78 55.76
C PRO A 280 41.09 26.81 54.26
N ILE A 281 40.13 25.99 53.80
CA ILE A 281 39.77 25.89 52.39
C ILE A 281 38.93 27.10 51.95
N LYS A 282 39.43 27.86 50.98
CA LYS A 282 38.71 29.00 50.38
C LYS A 282 37.99 28.66 49.09
N LYS A 283 38.51 27.71 48.30
CA LYS A 283 37.89 27.28 47.03
C LYS A 283 38.11 25.81 46.78
N ILE A 284 37.11 25.14 46.21
CA ILE A 284 37.19 23.73 45.81
C ILE A 284 36.82 23.60 44.34
N HIS A 285 37.63 22.85 43.60
CA HIS A 285 37.54 22.60 42.18
C HIS A 285 37.44 21.08 41.97
N LEU A 286 36.21 20.57 41.93
CA LEU A 286 35.94 19.13 41.77
C LEU A 286 35.83 18.78 40.28
N GLN A 287 36.81 18.05 39.75
CA GLN A 287 36.77 17.48 38.40
C GLN A 287 36.43 16.00 38.49
N ASP A 288 35.41 15.55 37.76
CA ASP A 288 35.04 14.14 37.72
C ASP A 288 34.94 13.58 36.31
N PHE A 289 35.32 12.31 36.18
CA PHE A 289 35.07 11.49 35.00
C PHE A 289 34.33 10.23 35.41
N GLY A 290 33.31 9.85 34.66
CA GLY A 290 32.46 8.72 35.04
C GLY A 290 31.75 8.05 33.90
N ILE A 291 31.23 6.86 34.21
CA ILE A 291 30.40 6.03 33.34
C ILE A 291 28.99 6.02 33.91
N HIS A 292 28.01 6.37 33.09
CA HIS A 292 26.61 6.47 33.53
C HIS A 292 25.72 5.60 32.65
N PHE A 293 24.79 4.88 33.27
CA PHE A 293 23.68 4.25 32.59
C PHE A 293 22.53 5.25 32.46
N THR A 294 21.97 5.38 31.27
CA THR A 294 20.94 6.37 30.96
C THR A 294 19.67 5.67 30.52
N PHE A 295 18.53 6.16 31.00
CA PHE A 295 17.19 5.78 30.56
C PHE A 295 16.41 7.03 30.20
N SER A 296 15.70 7.02 29.06
CA SER A 296 14.90 8.16 28.62
C SER A 296 13.56 7.76 28.02
N VAL A 297 12.60 8.68 28.10
CA VAL A 297 11.30 8.59 27.43
C VAL A 297 11.25 9.66 26.34
N LEU A 298 10.97 9.29 25.09
CA LEU A 298 11.00 10.18 23.93
C LEU A 298 9.63 10.23 23.25
N TYR A 299 9.23 11.41 22.80
CA TYR A 299 8.06 11.62 21.94
C TYR A 299 8.47 12.09 20.54
N GLY A 300 8.06 11.34 19.53
CA GLY A 300 8.48 11.56 18.13
C GLY A 300 9.72 10.75 17.78
N GLY A 301 10.44 11.16 16.73
CA GLY A 301 11.57 10.39 16.23
C GLY A 301 11.15 9.14 15.45
N THR A 302 9.88 8.99 15.06
CA THR A 302 9.40 7.82 14.30
C THR A 302 9.55 8.02 12.80
N LEU A 303 9.75 6.93 12.07
CA LEU A 303 9.63 6.94 10.60
C LEU A 303 8.23 7.37 10.19
N THR A 304 8.15 8.11 9.09
CA THR A 304 6.88 8.54 8.49
C THR A 304 6.55 7.73 7.24
N SER A 305 5.36 7.97 6.68
CA SER A 305 4.99 7.49 5.35
C SER A 305 5.98 7.92 4.26
N GLY A 306 6.71 9.03 4.43
CA GLY A 306 7.74 9.46 3.48
C GLY A 306 8.94 8.51 3.44
N ASP A 307 9.37 8.00 4.60
CA ASP A 307 10.46 7.03 4.69
C ASP A 307 10.05 5.68 4.09
N GLN A 308 8.80 5.27 4.33
CA GLN A 308 8.21 4.08 3.70
C GLN A 308 8.09 4.23 2.18
N GLY A 309 7.58 5.37 1.71
CA GLY A 309 7.48 5.68 0.29
C GLY A 309 8.84 5.58 -0.41
N LYS A 310 9.90 6.01 0.27
CA LYS A 310 11.27 5.87 -0.24
C LYS A 310 11.76 4.42 -0.28
N GLU A 311 11.41 3.60 0.71
CA GLU A 311 11.71 2.17 0.68
C GLU A 311 11.07 1.47 -0.54
N TYR A 312 9.78 1.75 -0.80
CA TYR A 312 9.09 1.22 -1.99
C TYR A 312 9.65 1.78 -3.30
N TYR A 313 10.00 3.07 -3.34
CA TYR A 313 10.64 3.69 -4.50
C TYR A 313 11.91 2.95 -4.88
N TYR A 314 12.78 2.66 -3.91
CA TYR A 314 14.03 1.98 -4.22
C TYR A 314 13.87 0.51 -4.61
N ARG A 315 12.77 -0.13 -4.20
CA ARG A 315 12.38 -1.49 -4.63
C ARG A 315 11.70 -1.54 -5.99
N GLY A 316 11.50 -0.40 -6.65
CA GLY A 316 10.83 -0.33 -7.96
C GLY A 316 9.30 -0.37 -7.90
N ASP A 317 8.69 -0.35 -6.70
CA ASP A 317 7.24 -0.26 -6.55
C ASP A 317 6.79 1.21 -6.44
N PHE A 318 6.80 1.89 -7.58
CA PHE A 318 6.45 3.30 -7.71
C PHE A 318 4.97 3.57 -7.47
N VAL A 319 4.09 2.60 -7.75
CA VAL A 319 2.65 2.73 -7.45
C VAL A 319 2.46 2.88 -5.94
N THR A 320 3.03 1.97 -5.16
CA THR A 320 2.95 2.05 -3.69
C THR A 320 3.71 3.27 -3.15
N ALA A 321 4.91 3.56 -3.70
CA ALA A 321 5.68 4.73 -3.30
C ALA A 321 4.90 6.03 -3.47
N LYS A 322 4.19 6.19 -4.61
CA LYS A 322 3.35 7.36 -4.92
C LYS A 322 2.31 7.60 -3.83
N ASP A 323 1.58 6.55 -3.43
CA ASP A 323 0.53 6.66 -2.41
C ASP A 323 1.09 7.08 -1.03
N TYR A 324 2.26 6.54 -0.66
CA TYR A 324 2.94 6.91 0.59
C TYR A 324 3.45 8.34 0.57
N PHE A 325 4.03 8.80 -0.54
CA PHE A 325 4.47 10.20 -0.66
C PHE A 325 3.29 11.17 -0.66
N GLU A 326 2.17 10.84 -1.30
CA GLU A 326 0.94 11.65 -1.21
C GLU A 326 0.46 11.74 0.25
N THR A 327 0.39 10.60 0.95
CA THR A 327 0.05 10.56 2.38
C THR A 327 0.99 11.41 3.23
N PHE A 328 2.29 11.36 2.96
CA PHE A 328 3.29 12.19 3.64
C PHE A 328 3.05 13.69 3.40
N LEU A 329 2.82 14.09 2.15
CA LEU A 329 2.59 15.49 1.80
C LEU A 329 1.29 16.04 2.41
N ASP A 330 0.29 15.19 2.63
CA ASP A 330 -0.97 15.58 3.28
C ASP A 330 -0.82 15.71 4.80
N ASN A 331 -0.12 14.77 5.45
CA ASN A 331 0.05 14.76 6.91
C ASN A 331 1.13 15.73 7.40
N TYR A 332 2.14 16.02 6.59
CA TYR A 332 3.34 16.75 6.97
C TYR A 332 3.56 18.01 6.13
N SER A 333 2.58 18.92 6.14
CA SER A 333 2.60 20.16 5.35
C SER A 333 3.82 21.06 5.60
N ASN A 334 4.37 21.05 6.82
CA ASN A 334 5.47 21.92 7.26
C ASN A 334 6.83 21.20 7.40
N HIS A 335 6.98 19.97 6.90
CA HIS A 335 8.23 19.22 7.05
C HIS A 335 9.39 19.79 6.21
N ALA A 336 10.61 19.84 6.75
CA ALA A 336 11.79 20.40 6.07
C ALA A 336 12.04 19.74 4.70
N ASN A 337 11.90 18.41 4.62
CA ASN A 337 12.14 17.64 3.40
C ASN A 337 10.91 17.49 2.49
N ARG A 338 9.86 18.32 2.65
CA ARG A 338 8.67 18.28 1.79
C ARG A 338 9.00 18.35 0.29
N LYS A 339 9.83 19.31 -0.12
CA LYS A 339 10.26 19.47 -1.53
C LYS A 339 10.95 18.23 -2.08
N ARG A 340 11.60 17.44 -1.21
CA ARG A 340 12.23 16.18 -1.60
C ARG A 340 11.18 15.08 -1.83
N ALA A 341 10.19 14.98 -0.95
CA ALA A 341 9.06 14.06 -1.15
C ALA A 341 8.28 14.40 -2.43
N GLU A 342 8.07 15.69 -2.75
CA GLU A 342 7.46 16.13 -4.02
C GLU A 342 8.27 15.66 -5.24
N LYS A 343 9.61 15.72 -5.17
CA LYS A 343 10.49 15.19 -6.23
C LYS A 343 10.35 13.68 -6.38
N PHE A 344 10.39 12.93 -5.29
CA PHE A 344 10.21 11.47 -5.34
C PHE A 344 8.82 11.09 -5.87
N LEU A 345 7.78 11.83 -5.49
CA LEU A 345 6.43 11.65 -6.01
C LEU A 345 6.38 11.87 -7.53
N ALA A 346 6.97 12.95 -8.02
CA ALA A 346 7.02 13.25 -9.46
C ALA A 346 7.80 12.18 -10.25
N VAL A 347 8.95 11.74 -9.74
CA VAL A 347 9.73 10.67 -10.37
C VAL A 347 8.97 9.34 -10.34
N SER A 348 8.31 9.01 -9.23
CA SER A 348 7.47 7.81 -9.11
C SER A 348 6.36 7.84 -10.16
N LYS A 349 5.63 8.95 -10.28
CA LYS A 349 4.58 9.13 -11.31
C LYS A 349 5.12 8.90 -12.73
N LYS A 350 6.31 9.40 -13.04
CA LYS A 350 6.96 9.20 -14.34
C LYS A 350 7.35 7.73 -14.60
N LYS A 351 7.66 6.95 -13.56
CA LYS A 351 8.12 5.56 -13.68
C LYS A 351 7.00 4.51 -13.61
N ILE A 352 5.83 4.86 -13.05
CA ILE A 352 4.67 3.96 -12.95
C ILE A 352 4.33 3.28 -14.29
N PRO A 353 4.29 3.98 -15.45
CA PRO A 353 3.95 3.31 -16.71
C PRO A 353 4.91 2.18 -17.06
N MET A 354 6.21 2.37 -16.87
CA MET A 354 7.21 1.34 -17.15
C MET A 354 7.14 0.18 -16.16
N GLN A 355 6.85 0.45 -14.88
CA GLN A 355 6.58 -0.60 -13.90
C GLN A 355 5.39 -1.46 -14.35
N LEU A 356 4.25 -0.84 -14.69
CA LEU A 356 3.05 -1.55 -15.13
C LEU A 356 3.28 -2.31 -16.44
N TYR A 357 4.08 -1.77 -17.35
CA TYR A 357 4.50 -2.46 -18.58
C TYR A 357 5.32 -3.72 -18.26
N SER A 358 6.31 -3.63 -17.37
CA SER A 358 7.09 -4.79 -16.92
C SER A 358 6.23 -5.84 -16.22
N GLU A 359 5.28 -5.42 -15.37
CA GLU A 359 4.30 -6.32 -14.76
C GLU A 359 3.44 -7.03 -15.83
N GLY A 360 3.04 -6.31 -16.88
CA GLY A 360 2.33 -6.87 -18.04
C GLY A 360 3.12 -7.98 -18.72
N ILE A 361 4.42 -7.76 -18.96
CA ILE A 361 5.31 -8.79 -19.54
C ILE A 361 5.36 -10.04 -18.65
N GLN A 362 5.44 -9.86 -17.33
CA GLN A 362 5.46 -10.99 -16.40
C GLN A 362 4.16 -11.82 -16.43
N TYR A 363 3.01 -11.17 -16.63
CA TYR A 363 1.74 -11.89 -16.82
C TYR A 363 1.67 -12.61 -18.17
N GLU A 364 2.19 -12.00 -19.24
CA GLU A 364 2.27 -12.61 -20.56
C GLU A 364 3.14 -13.88 -20.54
N LEU A 365 4.31 -13.82 -19.92
CA LEU A 365 5.20 -14.98 -19.73
C LEU A 365 4.55 -16.13 -18.94
N LYS A 366 3.57 -15.82 -18.09
CA LYS A 366 2.78 -16.80 -17.32
C LYS A 366 1.52 -17.27 -18.05
N GLY A 367 1.30 -16.84 -19.29
CA GLY A 367 0.11 -17.16 -20.09
C GLY A 367 -1.17 -16.45 -19.62
N MET A 368 -1.07 -15.44 -18.75
CA MET A 368 -2.22 -14.70 -18.20
C MET A 368 -2.51 -13.45 -19.05
N MET A 369 -2.95 -13.64 -20.30
CA MET A 369 -3.10 -12.55 -21.27
C MET A 369 -4.06 -11.44 -20.81
N ASP A 370 -5.22 -11.78 -20.24
CA ASP A 370 -6.20 -10.77 -19.79
C ASP A 370 -5.59 -9.82 -18.75
N LYS A 371 -4.84 -10.37 -17.77
CA LYS A 371 -4.13 -9.58 -16.76
C LYS A 371 -3.00 -8.75 -17.37
N ALA A 372 -2.33 -9.26 -18.39
CA ALA A 372 -1.28 -8.52 -19.10
C ALA A 372 -1.86 -7.30 -19.82
N ILE A 373 -2.97 -7.50 -20.56
CA ILE A 373 -3.71 -6.45 -21.24
C ILE A 373 -4.16 -5.37 -20.26
N ASP A 374 -4.78 -5.75 -19.14
CA ASP A 374 -5.20 -4.82 -18.08
C ASP A 374 -4.04 -3.93 -17.60
N ARG A 375 -2.86 -4.54 -17.39
CA ARG A 375 -1.65 -3.82 -16.96
C ARG A 375 -1.13 -2.88 -18.04
N TYR A 376 -1.10 -3.30 -19.30
CA TYR A 376 -0.68 -2.45 -20.41
C TYR A 376 -1.62 -1.26 -20.62
N ILE A 377 -2.94 -1.46 -20.51
CA ILE A 377 -3.91 -0.36 -20.58
C ILE A 377 -3.69 0.61 -19.43
N ALA A 378 -3.55 0.10 -18.20
CA ALA A 378 -3.27 0.91 -17.03
C ALA A 378 -1.94 1.70 -17.17
N ALA A 379 -0.94 1.10 -17.82
CA ALA A 379 0.34 1.74 -18.15
C ALA A 379 0.13 2.86 -19.18
N ARG A 380 -0.55 2.59 -20.29
CA ARG A 380 -0.82 3.53 -21.38
C ARG A 380 -1.58 4.76 -20.90
N LEU A 381 -2.57 4.58 -20.02
CA LEU A 381 -3.37 5.68 -19.46
C LEU A 381 -2.53 6.66 -18.62
N ARG A 382 -1.39 6.21 -18.09
CA ARG A 382 -0.49 7.00 -17.25
C ARG A 382 0.79 7.44 -17.96
N ALA A 383 0.97 7.01 -19.22
CA ALA A 383 2.14 7.28 -20.03
C ALA A 383 1.94 8.50 -20.93
N ASP A 384 3.05 9.21 -21.19
CA ASP A 384 3.15 10.32 -22.14
C ASP A 384 4.36 10.13 -23.05
N GLY A 385 4.34 10.78 -24.23
CA GLY A 385 5.44 10.75 -25.21
C GLY A 385 5.81 9.34 -25.68
N GLU A 386 7.10 9.10 -25.88
CA GLU A 386 7.64 7.84 -26.43
C GLU A 386 7.23 6.59 -25.64
N ILE A 387 7.07 6.69 -24.31
CA ILE A 387 6.65 5.56 -23.48
C ILE A 387 5.21 5.15 -23.82
N LYS A 388 4.34 6.14 -24.09
CA LYS A 388 2.95 5.87 -24.48
C LYS A 388 2.90 5.15 -25.82
N ASP A 389 3.73 5.59 -26.77
CA ASP A 389 3.81 4.99 -28.10
C ASP A 389 4.38 3.56 -28.05
N LEU A 390 5.40 3.32 -27.21
CA LEU A 390 5.93 1.98 -26.94
C LEU A 390 4.85 1.03 -26.40
N ILE A 391 4.12 1.46 -25.37
CA ILE A 391 3.05 0.63 -24.76
C ILE A 391 1.91 0.42 -25.77
N GLN A 392 1.59 1.44 -26.57
CA GLN A 392 0.57 1.31 -27.61
C GLN A 392 0.99 0.30 -28.68
N GLY A 393 2.24 0.34 -29.14
CA GLY A 393 2.76 -0.64 -30.10
C GLY A 393 2.68 -2.08 -29.57
N LYS A 394 2.91 -2.29 -28.26
CA LYS A 394 2.70 -3.60 -27.63
C LYS A 394 1.23 -4.03 -27.62
N LEU A 395 0.31 -3.13 -27.31
CA LEU A 395 -1.13 -3.39 -27.36
C LEU A 395 -1.58 -3.71 -28.80
N ASP A 396 -1.10 -2.97 -29.79
CA ASP A 396 -1.40 -3.21 -31.20
C ASP A 396 -0.89 -4.58 -31.66
N HIS A 397 0.32 -4.96 -31.25
CA HIS A 397 0.85 -6.30 -31.52
C HIS A 397 0.00 -7.41 -30.89
N ILE A 398 -0.43 -7.23 -29.64
CA ILE A 398 -1.37 -8.18 -28.99
C ILE A 398 -2.68 -8.24 -29.77
N ALA A 399 -3.22 -7.09 -30.21
CA ALA A 399 -4.46 -7.05 -30.97
C ALA A 399 -4.36 -7.85 -32.27
N ILE A 400 -3.27 -7.69 -33.04
CA ILE A 400 -3.02 -8.46 -34.26
C ILE A 400 -3.07 -9.97 -33.97
N LEU A 401 -2.33 -10.44 -32.97
CA LEU A 401 -2.29 -11.85 -32.61
C LEU A 401 -3.66 -12.39 -32.16
N GLN A 402 -4.44 -11.59 -31.43
CA GLN A 402 -5.78 -11.99 -31.01
C GLN A 402 -6.77 -11.99 -32.19
N ILE A 403 -6.64 -11.06 -33.14
CA ILE A 403 -7.45 -11.03 -34.36
C ILE A 403 -7.19 -12.30 -35.19
N GLU A 404 -5.91 -12.64 -35.43
CA GLU A 404 -5.54 -13.88 -36.14
C GLU A 404 -6.10 -15.13 -35.43
N LYS A 405 -6.05 -15.16 -34.09
CA LYS A 405 -6.63 -16.24 -33.30
C LYS A 405 -8.16 -16.30 -33.42
N ALA A 406 -8.84 -15.16 -33.46
CA ALA A 406 -10.29 -15.10 -33.67
C ALA A 406 -10.67 -15.59 -35.07
N GLU A 407 -9.91 -15.23 -36.10
CA GLU A 407 -10.10 -15.73 -37.46
C GLU A 407 -9.97 -17.27 -37.51
N LEU A 408 -8.95 -17.82 -36.85
CA LEU A 408 -8.77 -19.27 -36.73
C LEU A 408 -9.95 -19.93 -35.98
N LEU A 409 -10.40 -19.36 -34.86
CA LEU A 409 -11.56 -19.87 -34.13
C LEU A 409 -12.85 -19.84 -34.96
N SER A 410 -13.07 -18.75 -35.69
CA SER A 410 -14.22 -18.59 -36.57
C SER A 410 -14.25 -19.66 -37.67
N SER A 411 -13.12 -19.88 -38.35
CA SER A 411 -12.97 -20.94 -39.37
C SER A 411 -13.17 -22.36 -38.83
N GLN A 412 -12.93 -22.59 -37.53
CA GLN A 412 -13.19 -23.87 -36.85
C GLN A 412 -14.64 -24.04 -36.36
N GLY A 413 -15.55 -23.15 -36.74
CA GLY A 413 -16.95 -23.23 -36.29
C GLY A 413 -17.19 -22.67 -34.89
N LYS A 414 -16.24 -21.90 -34.32
CA LYS A 414 -16.30 -21.35 -32.95
C LYS A 414 -16.44 -19.82 -32.97
N ALA A 415 -17.35 -19.29 -33.78
CA ALA A 415 -17.52 -17.84 -33.95
C ALA A 415 -17.85 -17.11 -32.64
N GLU A 416 -18.58 -17.74 -31.71
CA GLU A 416 -18.88 -17.15 -30.40
C GLU A 416 -17.61 -16.86 -29.56
N GLN A 417 -16.61 -17.75 -29.62
CA GLN A 417 -15.34 -17.54 -28.94
C GLN A 417 -14.51 -16.43 -29.61
N ALA A 418 -14.62 -16.33 -30.94
CA ALA A 418 -13.98 -15.27 -31.73
C ALA A 418 -14.56 -13.89 -31.37
N ILE A 419 -15.89 -13.76 -31.28
CA ILE A 419 -16.57 -12.51 -30.86
C ILE A 419 -16.09 -12.08 -29.48
N LYS A 420 -16.11 -13.00 -28.49
CA LYS A 420 -15.66 -12.70 -27.13
C LYS A 420 -14.20 -12.22 -27.11
N LEU A 421 -13.35 -12.80 -27.93
CA LEU A 421 -11.95 -12.40 -28.04
C LEU A 421 -11.80 -10.98 -28.63
N MET A 422 -12.63 -10.63 -29.61
CA MET A 422 -12.67 -9.28 -30.21
C MET A 422 -13.23 -8.24 -29.25
N GLU A 423 -14.33 -8.53 -28.56
CA GLU A 423 -14.90 -7.65 -27.53
C GLU A 423 -13.88 -7.32 -26.44
N ASN A 424 -13.11 -8.32 -25.98
CA ASN A 424 -12.07 -8.15 -24.99
C ASN A 424 -11.00 -7.12 -25.39
N ILE A 425 -10.72 -6.93 -26.69
CA ILE A 425 -9.69 -6.01 -27.18
C ILE A 425 -10.23 -4.77 -27.91
N ALA A 426 -11.53 -4.73 -28.21
CA ALA A 426 -12.18 -3.68 -29.00
C ALA A 426 -12.09 -2.29 -28.36
N HIS A 427 -11.82 -2.20 -27.07
CA HIS A 427 -11.67 -0.93 -26.36
C HIS A 427 -10.30 -0.27 -26.60
N PHE A 428 -9.27 -1.03 -27.02
CA PHE A 428 -7.95 -0.49 -27.38
C PHE A 428 -7.52 -0.73 -28.82
N SER A 429 -8.19 -1.62 -29.56
CA SER A 429 -7.98 -1.86 -31.00
C SER A 429 -9.22 -1.49 -31.81
N LYS A 430 -9.07 -0.51 -32.71
CA LYS A 430 -10.13 -0.13 -33.65
C LYS A 430 -10.41 -1.26 -34.65
N GLU A 431 -9.36 -1.90 -35.16
CA GLU A 431 -9.49 -3.00 -36.12
C GLU A 431 -10.30 -4.16 -35.54
N ALA A 432 -10.05 -4.53 -34.28
CA ALA A 432 -10.81 -5.58 -33.63
C ALA A 432 -12.30 -5.22 -33.48
N ARG A 433 -12.60 -3.96 -33.13
CA ARG A 433 -13.97 -3.45 -33.04
C ARG A 433 -14.68 -3.51 -34.38
N ASP A 434 -14.01 -3.07 -35.44
CA ASP A 434 -14.57 -3.03 -36.79
C ASP A 434 -14.78 -4.46 -37.36
N LYS A 435 -14.06 -5.47 -36.85
CA LYS A 435 -14.24 -6.90 -37.21
C LYS A 435 -15.33 -7.63 -36.41
N ILE A 436 -15.92 -7.04 -35.36
CA ILE A 436 -16.98 -7.71 -34.57
C ILE A 436 -18.19 -8.11 -35.45
N PRO A 437 -18.77 -7.23 -36.29
CA PRO A 437 -19.92 -7.58 -37.13
C PRO A 437 -19.65 -8.75 -38.08
N TYR A 438 -18.42 -8.84 -38.61
CA TYR A 438 -17.99 -9.98 -39.43
C TYR A 438 -18.09 -11.31 -38.67
N PHE A 439 -17.65 -11.34 -37.40
CA PHE A 439 -17.72 -12.56 -36.59
C PHE A 439 -19.16 -12.87 -36.13
N GLU A 440 -19.98 -11.86 -35.87
CA GLU A 440 -21.42 -12.02 -35.58
C GLU A 440 -22.15 -12.61 -36.78
N ALA A 441 -21.90 -12.10 -37.98
CA ALA A 441 -22.43 -12.63 -39.23
C ALA A 441 -22.00 -14.08 -39.45
N ARG A 442 -20.73 -14.42 -39.21
CA ARG A 442 -20.24 -15.82 -39.25
C ARG A 442 -20.94 -16.73 -38.25
N GLN A 443 -21.26 -16.24 -37.05
CA GLN A 443 -22.02 -17.00 -36.06
C GLN A 443 -23.46 -17.26 -36.54
N LEU A 444 -24.10 -16.28 -37.16
CA LEU A 444 -25.42 -16.42 -37.77
C LEU A 444 -25.41 -17.42 -38.92
N MET A 445 -24.39 -17.39 -39.78
CA MET A 445 -24.20 -18.39 -40.84
C MET A 445 -24.06 -19.81 -40.27
N GLN A 446 -23.26 -20.01 -39.21
CA GLN A 446 -23.12 -21.32 -38.56
C GLN A 446 -24.46 -21.83 -37.99
N LYS A 447 -25.26 -20.93 -37.40
CA LYS A 447 -26.61 -21.25 -36.91
C LYS A 447 -27.56 -21.58 -38.07
N ALA A 448 -27.46 -20.88 -39.19
CA ALA A 448 -28.25 -21.15 -40.39
C ALA A 448 -27.92 -22.52 -40.98
N GLU A 449 -26.63 -22.85 -41.17
CA GLU A 449 -26.19 -24.18 -41.60
C GLU A 449 -26.71 -25.29 -40.69
N LYS A 450 -26.70 -25.06 -39.37
CA LYS A 450 -27.26 -26.01 -38.41
C LYS A 450 -28.77 -26.15 -38.58
N ALA A 451 -29.50 -25.04 -38.73
CA ALA A 451 -30.95 -25.05 -38.98
C ALA A 451 -31.29 -25.81 -40.27
N LEU A 452 -30.55 -25.56 -41.35
CA LEU A 452 -30.64 -26.29 -42.61
C LEU A 452 -30.45 -27.80 -42.41
N LYS A 453 -29.40 -28.22 -41.71
CA LYS A 453 -29.13 -29.65 -41.43
C LYS A 453 -30.24 -30.34 -40.66
N PHE A 454 -30.97 -29.63 -39.80
CA PHE A 454 -32.11 -30.15 -39.04
C PHE A 454 -33.46 -29.96 -39.75
N GLY A 455 -33.47 -29.46 -40.99
CA GLY A 455 -34.71 -29.25 -41.78
C GLY A 455 -35.50 -28.00 -41.42
N PHE A 456 -34.95 -27.08 -40.62
CA PHE A 456 -35.59 -25.81 -40.27
C PHE A 456 -35.28 -24.73 -41.33
N TYR A 457 -35.82 -24.90 -42.54
CA TYR A 457 -35.47 -24.08 -43.70
C TYR A 457 -35.82 -22.58 -43.57
N SER A 458 -37.03 -22.23 -43.12
CA SER A 458 -37.42 -20.83 -42.91
C SER A 458 -36.50 -20.13 -41.90
N LYS A 459 -36.21 -20.77 -40.76
CA LYS A 459 -35.25 -20.27 -39.77
C LYS A 459 -33.85 -20.12 -40.35
N SER A 460 -33.43 -21.02 -41.24
CA SER A 460 -32.15 -20.92 -41.93
C SER A 460 -32.11 -19.68 -42.84
N LEU A 461 -33.17 -19.39 -43.60
CA LEU A 461 -33.24 -18.20 -44.46
C LEU A 461 -33.21 -16.91 -43.62
N ASP A 462 -34.01 -16.84 -42.55
CA ASP A 462 -34.04 -15.67 -41.65
C ASP A 462 -32.66 -15.35 -41.05
N LEU A 463 -31.93 -16.39 -40.60
CA LEU A 463 -30.58 -16.24 -40.05
C LEU A 463 -29.57 -15.79 -41.12
N LEU A 464 -29.75 -16.21 -42.38
CA LEU A 464 -28.91 -15.78 -43.50
C LEU A 464 -29.17 -14.32 -43.89
N ASP A 465 -30.42 -13.84 -43.82
CA ASP A 465 -30.73 -12.42 -43.97
C ASP A 465 -30.08 -11.58 -42.88
N GLN A 466 -30.20 -12.01 -41.62
CA GLN A 466 -29.56 -11.34 -40.50
C GLN A 466 -28.04 -11.28 -40.68
N ALA A 467 -27.41 -12.36 -41.14
CA ALA A 467 -25.98 -12.36 -41.42
C ALA A 467 -25.56 -11.32 -42.48
N LEU A 468 -26.36 -11.14 -43.53
CA LEU A 468 -26.12 -10.14 -44.58
C LEU A 468 -26.33 -8.70 -44.11
N LEU A 469 -27.20 -8.49 -43.12
CA LEU A 469 -27.40 -7.18 -42.49
C LEU A 469 -26.17 -6.77 -41.68
N GLU A 470 -25.56 -7.72 -40.96
CA GLU A 470 -24.36 -7.49 -40.15
C GLU A 470 -23.10 -7.32 -41.02
N ASP A 471 -22.91 -8.17 -42.04
CA ASP A 471 -21.78 -8.03 -42.97
C ASP A 471 -22.15 -8.38 -44.43
N LYS A 472 -22.16 -7.33 -45.26
CA LYS A 472 -22.44 -7.43 -46.70
C LYS A 472 -21.38 -8.19 -47.49
N SER A 473 -20.16 -8.32 -46.97
CA SER A 473 -19.07 -9.02 -47.65
C SER A 473 -19.36 -10.52 -47.83
N LEU A 474 -20.25 -11.08 -47.01
CA LEU A 474 -20.62 -12.51 -47.01
C LEU A 474 -21.66 -12.88 -48.08
N ASN A 475 -22.05 -11.94 -48.97
CA ASN A 475 -23.12 -12.14 -49.94
C ASN A 475 -22.97 -13.39 -50.81
N PHE A 476 -21.74 -13.69 -51.25
CA PHE A 476 -21.48 -14.89 -52.05
C PHE A 476 -21.75 -16.19 -51.27
N GLU A 477 -21.24 -16.26 -50.04
CA GLU A 477 -21.38 -17.45 -49.18
C GLU A 477 -22.85 -17.63 -48.74
N VAL A 478 -23.53 -16.54 -48.41
CA VAL A 478 -24.96 -16.53 -48.07
C VAL A 478 -25.80 -16.98 -49.27
N SER A 479 -25.52 -16.46 -50.47
CA SER A 479 -26.23 -16.87 -51.69
C SER A 479 -26.07 -18.37 -51.97
N THR A 480 -24.87 -18.92 -51.72
CA THR A 480 -24.60 -20.35 -51.86
C THR A 480 -25.43 -21.18 -50.89
N LEU A 481 -25.52 -20.77 -49.62
CA LEU A 481 -26.34 -21.45 -48.61
C LEU A 481 -27.84 -21.33 -48.91
N ARG A 482 -28.31 -20.17 -49.38
CA ARG A 482 -29.71 -20.01 -49.83
C ARG A 482 -30.04 -20.94 -50.98
N TYR A 483 -29.13 -21.09 -51.95
CA TYR A 483 -29.31 -22.04 -53.04
C TYR A 483 -29.41 -23.49 -52.53
N GLN A 484 -28.62 -23.87 -51.53
CA GLN A 484 -28.72 -25.19 -50.88
C GLN A 484 -30.07 -25.37 -50.17
N VAL A 485 -30.53 -24.35 -49.41
CA VAL A 485 -31.86 -24.35 -48.77
C VAL A 485 -32.96 -24.56 -49.81
N ALA A 486 -32.91 -23.81 -50.92
CA ALA A 486 -33.89 -23.94 -52.00
C ALA A 486 -33.87 -25.33 -52.63
N THR A 487 -32.68 -25.89 -52.88
CA THR A 487 -32.54 -27.25 -53.42
C THR A 487 -33.20 -28.28 -52.51
N HIS A 488 -32.98 -28.20 -51.20
CA HIS A 488 -33.62 -29.09 -50.23
C HIS A 488 -35.14 -28.88 -50.13
N LEU A 489 -35.62 -27.63 -50.20
CA LEU A 489 -37.04 -27.32 -50.23
C LEU A 489 -37.73 -27.89 -51.48
N VAL A 490 -37.09 -27.84 -52.64
CA VAL A 490 -37.58 -28.46 -53.88
C VAL A 490 -37.67 -29.98 -53.72
N GLU A 491 -36.62 -30.61 -53.20
CA GLU A 491 -36.62 -32.06 -52.93
C GLU A 491 -37.73 -32.48 -51.96
N MET A 492 -38.00 -31.66 -50.93
CA MET A 492 -39.08 -31.90 -49.98
C MET A 492 -40.44 -31.72 -50.65
N ALA A 493 -40.67 -30.62 -51.35
CA ALA A 493 -41.93 -30.33 -52.05
C ALA A 493 -42.30 -31.43 -53.06
N ASN A 494 -41.31 -32.01 -53.74
CA ASN A 494 -41.52 -33.15 -54.64
C ASN A 494 -41.96 -34.44 -53.95
N LYS A 495 -41.73 -34.58 -52.63
CA LYS A 495 -42.09 -35.75 -51.83
C LYS A 495 -43.36 -35.55 -51.00
N VAL A 496 -43.80 -34.30 -50.80
CA VAL A 496 -44.99 -33.98 -50.02
C VAL A 496 -46.25 -34.35 -50.80
N SER A 497 -47.14 -35.09 -50.15
CA SER A 497 -48.47 -35.46 -50.66
C SER A 497 -49.61 -34.72 -49.93
N ASP A 498 -49.32 -34.12 -48.77
CA ASP A 498 -50.28 -33.29 -48.04
C ASP A 498 -50.40 -31.88 -48.64
N HIS A 499 -51.64 -31.40 -48.73
CA HIS A 499 -51.98 -30.20 -49.47
C HIS A 499 -51.57 -28.91 -48.76
N ALA A 500 -51.60 -28.90 -47.42
CA ALA A 500 -51.17 -27.76 -46.62
C ALA A 500 -49.64 -27.61 -46.61
N GLU A 501 -48.92 -28.71 -46.45
CA GLU A 501 -47.45 -28.74 -46.50
C GLU A 501 -46.89 -28.34 -47.89
N LEU A 502 -47.55 -28.75 -48.98
CA LEU A 502 -47.17 -28.36 -50.35
C LEU A 502 -47.29 -26.83 -50.54
N ARG A 503 -48.37 -26.23 -50.04
CA ARG A 503 -48.58 -24.77 -50.09
C ARG A 503 -47.48 -24.02 -49.35
N SER A 504 -47.11 -24.48 -48.14
CA SER A 504 -46.03 -23.88 -47.36
C SER A 504 -44.66 -24.03 -48.03
N ALA A 505 -44.38 -25.19 -48.62
CA ALA A 505 -43.12 -25.44 -49.33
C ALA A 505 -42.98 -24.56 -50.59
N ILE A 506 -44.05 -24.40 -51.37
CA ILE A 506 -44.08 -23.50 -52.54
C ILE A 506 -43.88 -22.05 -52.11
N GLN A 507 -44.53 -21.59 -51.05
CA GLN A 507 -44.34 -20.23 -50.54
C GLN A 507 -42.89 -19.98 -50.15
N MET A 508 -42.27 -20.89 -49.39
CA MET A 508 -40.85 -20.78 -49.01
C MET A 508 -39.91 -20.78 -50.22
N LEU A 509 -40.23 -21.50 -51.30
CA LEU A 509 -39.45 -21.51 -52.53
C LEU A 509 -39.60 -20.21 -53.33
N VAL A 510 -40.81 -19.66 -53.41
CA VAL A 510 -41.05 -18.36 -54.04
C VAL A 510 -40.30 -17.27 -53.28
N ASP A 511 -40.40 -17.25 -51.96
CA ASP A 511 -39.69 -16.30 -51.11
C ASP A 511 -38.17 -16.45 -51.32
N ALA A 512 -37.63 -17.67 -51.24
CA ALA A 512 -36.20 -17.92 -51.51
C ALA A 512 -35.77 -17.47 -52.92
N SER A 513 -36.57 -17.72 -53.95
CA SER A 513 -36.30 -17.30 -55.34
C SER A 513 -36.21 -15.78 -55.48
N THR A 514 -37.16 -15.06 -54.89
CA THR A 514 -37.15 -13.59 -54.90
C THR A 514 -35.92 -13.04 -54.17
N MET A 515 -35.46 -13.72 -53.13
CA MET A 515 -34.36 -13.30 -52.28
C MET A 515 -32.97 -13.63 -52.85
N THR A 516 -32.86 -14.62 -53.74
CA THR A 516 -31.58 -14.98 -54.40
C THR A 516 -31.45 -14.44 -55.82
N GLY A 517 -32.50 -13.82 -56.37
CA GLY A 517 -32.54 -13.39 -57.77
C GLY A 517 -32.70 -14.56 -58.75
N GLY A 518 -33.24 -15.68 -58.28
CA GLY A 518 -33.44 -16.92 -59.03
C GLY A 518 -32.93 -18.16 -58.29
N LEU A 519 -33.55 -19.32 -58.55
CA LEU A 519 -33.18 -20.61 -57.92
C LEU A 519 -32.22 -21.44 -58.78
N GLY A 520 -31.80 -20.92 -59.93
CA GLY A 520 -31.10 -21.64 -60.97
C GLY A 520 -32.07 -22.42 -61.88
N GLU A 521 -31.73 -22.55 -63.16
CA GLU A 521 -32.64 -23.01 -64.23
C GLU A 521 -33.34 -24.35 -63.92
N LYS A 522 -32.64 -25.27 -63.26
CA LYS A 522 -33.19 -26.59 -62.89
C LYS A 522 -34.25 -26.49 -61.79
N ASN A 523 -34.00 -25.70 -60.74
CA ASN A 523 -34.91 -25.57 -59.62
C ASN A 523 -36.10 -24.66 -59.97
N GLU A 524 -35.91 -23.67 -60.84
CA GLU A 524 -37.00 -22.83 -61.36
C GLU A 524 -38.00 -23.65 -62.18
N LYS A 525 -37.53 -24.53 -63.06
CA LYS A 525 -38.43 -25.47 -63.78
C LYS A 525 -39.27 -26.31 -62.81
N ILE A 526 -38.66 -26.80 -61.72
CA ILE A 526 -39.38 -27.60 -60.74
C ILE A 526 -40.37 -26.73 -59.93
N LEU A 527 -40.00 -25.49 -59.59
CA LEU A 527 -40.93 -24.55 -58.96
C LEU A 527 -42.13 -24.25 -59.86
N ASP A 528 -41.91 -24.05 -61.17
CA ASP A 528 -42.98 -23.84 -62.14
C ASP A 528 -43.90 -25.07 -62.27
N GLU A 529 -43.32 -26.27 -62.30
CA GLU A 529 -44.08 -27.53 -62.28
C GLU A 529 -44.92 -27.67 -60.99
N LEU A 530 -44.34 -27.35 -59.83
CA LEU A 530 -45.03 -27.37 -58.54
C LEU A 530 -46.14 -26.30 -58.47
N LEU A 531 -45.92 -25.10 -59.00
CA LEU A 531 -46.93 -24.04 -59.09
C LEU A 531 -48.09 -24.44 -60.00
N ASN A 532 -47.80 -25.09 -61.13
CA ASN A 532 -48.84 -25.61 -62.04
C ASN A 532 -49.64 -26.74 -61.38
N LYS A 533 -48.96 -27.66 -60.68
CA LYS A 533 -49.62 -28.71 -59.90
C LYS A 533 -50.51 -28.12 -58.81
N PHE A 534 -50.01 -27.14 -58.06
CA PHE A 534 -50.76 -26.44 -57.02
C PHE A 534 -52.00 -25.72 -57.58
N LYS A 535 -51.90 -25.05 -58.74
CA LYS A 535 -53.07 -24.46 -59.41
C LYS A 535 -54.12 -25.50 -59.77
N SER A 536 -53.70 -26.63 -60.36
CA SER A 536 -54.63 -27.71 -60.72
C SER A 536 -55.34 -28.32 -59.51
N ASP A 537 -54.64 -28.45 -58.38
CA ASP A 537 -55.24 -28.94 -57.15
C ASP A 537 -56.16 -27.89 -56.49
N GLN A 538 -55.83 -26.60 -56.54
CA GLN A 538 -56.73 -25.53 -56.05
C GLN A 538 -58.04 -25.47 -56.84
N GLU A 539 -57.98 -25.64 -58.16
CA GLU A 539 -59.17 -25.76 -59.01
C GLU A 539 -60.01 -26.97 -58.59
N ARG A 540 -59.37 -28.10 -58.30
CA ARG A 540 -60.04 -29.31 -57.80
C ARG A 540 -60.69 -29.11 -56.43
N GLU A 541 -60.03 -28.43 -55.49
CA GLU A 541 -60.59 -28.07 -54.18
C GLU A 541 -61.80 -27.14 -54.33
N MET A 542 -61.67 -26.10 -55.17
CA MET A 542 -62.74 -25.14 -55.46
C MET A 542 -63.96 -25.83 -56.09
N SER A 543 -63.75 -26.70 -57.08
CA SER A 543 -64.82 -27.52 -57.66
C SER A 543 -65.47 -28.41 -56.60
N GLY A 544 -64.70 -29.09 -55.76
CA GLY A 544 -65.24 -29.93 -54.68
C GLY A 544 -66.08 -29.15 -53.66
N ARG A 545 -65.66 -27.93 -53.29
CA ARG A 545 -66.44 -27.04 -52.40
C ARG A 545 -67.69 -26.49 -53.08
N ILE A 546 -67.61 -26.19 -54.37
CA ILE A 546 -68.78 -25.78 -55.18
C ILE A 546 -69.77 -26.93 -55.24
N ASP A 547 -69.33 -28.15 -55.52
CA ASP A 547 -70.17 -29.34 -55.60
C ASP A 547 -70.85 -29.64 -54.27
N GLN A 548 -70.11 -29.62 -53.15
CA GLN A 548 -70.71 -29.75 -51.81
C GLN A 548 -71.78 -28.68 -51.55
N ARG A 549 -71.48 -27.43 -51.87
CA ARG A 549 -72.42 -26.32 -51.65
C ARG A 549 -73.62 -26.40 -52.57
N MET A 550 -73.44 -26.88 -53.79
CA MET A 550 -74.52 -27.14 -54.75
C MET A 550 -75.39 -28.32 -54.30
N ASP A 551 -74.81 -29.37 -53.72
CA ASP A 551 -75.56 -30.49 -53.16
C ASP A 551 -76.35 -30.09 -51.91
N ASP A 552 -75.78 -29.28 -51.01
CA ASP A 552 -76.51 -28.68 -49.89
C ASP A 552 -77.70 -27.83 -50.36
N VAL A 553 -77.51 -27.05 -51.43
CA VAL A 553 -78.58 -26.25 -52.04
C VAL A 553 -79.63 -27.14 -52.70
N ARG A 554 -79.24 -28.22 -53.39
CA ARG A 554 -80.17 -29.21 -53.97
C ARG A 554 -81.00 -29.89 -52.88
N GLN A 555 -80.39 -30.32 -51.79
CA GLN A 555 -81.09 -30.92 -50.65
C GLN A 555 -82.13 -29.95 -50.05
N ARG A 556 -81.74 -28.68 -49.85
CA ARG A 556 -82.68 -27.63 -49.38
C ARG A 556 -83.83 -27.35 -50.37
N ALA A 557 -83.57 -27.45 -51.68
CA ALA A 557 -84.59 -27.27 -52.71
C ALA A 557 -85.61 -28.43 -52.76
N ILE A 558 -85.15 -29.67 -52.50
CA ILE A 558 -86.03 -30.85 -52.39
C ILE A 558 -86.98 -30.68 -51.19
N THR A 559 -86.50 -30.17 -50.05
CA THR A 559 -87.35 -29.92 -48.87
C THR A 559 -88.45 -28.87 -49.14
N LYS A 560 -88.16 -27.83 -49.93
CA LYS A 560 -89.14 -26.78 -50.28
C LYS A 560 -90.25 -27.24 -51.23
N LYS A 561 -90.00 -28.28 -52.05
CA LYS A 561 -90.99 -28.80 -53.03
C LYS A 561 -92.11 -29.65 -52.40
N ILE A 562 -92.01 -29.98 -51.11
CA ILE A 562 -92.96 -30.84 -50.39
C ILE A 562 -94.10 -30.02 -49.74
N ILE A 563 -93.98 -28.69 -49.66
CA ILE A 563 -95.03 -27.81 -49.12
C ILE A 563 -95.99 -27.41 -50.27
N PRO A 564 -97.29 -27.81 -50.23
CA PRO A 564 -98.24 -27.44 -51.27
C PRO A 564 -98.44 -25.91 -51.33
N PRO A 565 -98.65 -25.33 -52.53
CA PRO A 565 -98.84 -23.89 -52.69
C PRO A 565 -100.15 -23.42 -52.05
N LEU A 566 -100.14 -22.22 -51.47
CA LEU A 566 -101.36 -21.58 -50.94
C LEU A 566 -102.34 -21.29 -52.08
N THR A 567 -103.60 -21.71 -51.93
CA THR A 567 -104.67 -21.45 -52.91
C THR A 567 -105.73 -20.52 -52.34
N ILE A 568 -106.35 -19.73 -53.23
CA ILE A 568 -107.35 -18.73 -52.88
C ILE A 568 -108.61 -19.44 -52.35
N GLY A 569 -109.05 -19.09 -51.13
CA GLY A 569 -110.18 -19.73 -50.44
C GLY A 569 -109.81 -20.52 -49.17
N MET A 570 -108.51 -20.70 -48.88
CA MET A 570 -108.03 -21.33 -47.64
C MET A 570 -108.35 -20.50 -46.40
N THR A 571 -108.74 -21.16 -45.31
CA THR A 571 -109.03 -20.50 -44.04
C THR A 571 -107.73 -20.18 -43.28
N VAL A 572 -107.76 -19.21 -42.36
CA VAL A 572 -106.56 -18.84 -41.56
C VAL A 572 -105.90 -20.06 -40.87
N PRO A 573 -106.65 -21.02 -40.29
CA PRO A 573 -106.07 -22.27 -39.78
C PRO A 573 -105.31 -23.09 -40.82
N ASP A 574 -105.84 -23.19 -42.05
CA ASP A 574 -105.21 -23.97 -43.12
C ASP A 574 -103.85 -23.39 -43.50
N ILE A 575 -103.77 -22.06 -43.59
CA ILE A 575 -102.52 -21.34 -43.89
C ILE A 575 -101.50 -21.53 -42.76
N GLN A 576 -101.94 -21.47 -41.51
CA GLN A 576 -101.07 -21.67 -40.34
C GLN A 576 -100.57 -23.11 -40.21
N SER A 577 -101.34 -24.11 -40.64
CA SER A 577 -100.88 -25.51 -40.68
C SER A 577 -99.77 -25.75 -41.72
N LEU A 578 -99.79 -24.99 -42.83
CA LEU A 578 -98.84 -25.10 -43.93
C LEU A 578 -97.57 -24.29 -43.70
N LEU A 579 -97.69 -23.08 -43.13
CA LEU A 579 -96.60 -22.12 -43.01
C LEU A 579 -96.18 -21.80 -41.56
N GLY A 580 -96.90 -22.33 -40.57
CA GLY A 580 -96.73 -21.99 -39.16
C GLY A 580 -97.47 -20.72 -38.74
N HIS A 581 -97.60 -20.50 -37.42
CA HIS A 581 -98.27 -19.31 -36.89
C HIS A 581 -97.50 -18.02 -37.25
N PRO A 582 -98.20 -16.93 -37.61
CA PRO A 582 -97.57 -15.67 -37.97
C PRO A 582 -96.81 -15.09 -36.78
N LYS A 583 -95.54 -14.72 -37.00
CA LYS A 583 -94.63 -14.25 -35.94
C LYS A 583 -94.92 -12.83 -35.46
N ASN A 584 -95.69 -12.04 -36.20
CA ASN A 584 -96.10 -10.68 -35.83
C ASN A 584 -97.57 -10.48 -36.20
N ILE A 585 -98.41 -10.17 -35.21
CA ILE A 585 -99.79 -9.74 -35.39
C ILE A 585 -99.79 -8.24 -35.11
N VAL A 586 -100.22 -7.44 -36.10
CA VAL A 586 -100.36 -5.99 -35.97
C VAL A 586 -101.85 -5.70 -35.78
N GLU A 587 -102.22 -5.07 -34.66
CA GLU A 587 -103.60 -4.62 -34.37
C GLU A 587 -103.98 -3.37 -35.16
#